data_AF-A0A7W0W099-F1
#
_entry.id   AF-A0A7W0W099-F1
#
_cell.length_a   1.000
_cell.length_b   1.000
_cell.length_c   1.000
_cell.angle_alpha   90.00
_cell.angle_beta   90.00
_cell.angle_gamma   90.00
#
_symmetry.space_group_name_H-M   'P 1'
#
loop_
_entity.id
_entity.type
_entity.pdbx_description
1 polymer ?
#
loop_
_entity_poly.entity_id
_entity_poly.type
_entity_poly.pdbx_seq_one_letter_code
_entity_poly.pdbx_strand_id
1 'polypeptide(L)'
;MSLPELLAGVDRVLRVARKPHIHDIVPRALDVDGAIGTVRALLALRARAQWTDVLPVNPEPWEVLSLLLALLELAKLGELRLEQRRAFASFEITRDPASEAA
;
A
#
# COMPACT_ATOMS: atom_id res chain seq x y z
N MET A 1 4.50 38.36 -0.43
CA MET A 1 5.09 37.79 -1.65
C MET A 1 3.97 37.59 -2.66
N SER A 2 4.10 38.16 -3.84
CA SER A 2 3.12 38.07 -4.93
C SER A 2 3.43 36.89 -5.86
N LEU A 3 2.43 36.43 -6.63
CA LEU A 3 2.63 35.35 -7.63
C LEU A 3 3.76 35.66 -8.64
N PRO A 4 3.91 36.90 -9.15
CA PRO A 4 5.04 37.27 -10.01
C PRO A 4 6.41 37.11 -9.31
N GLU A 5 6.50 37.45 -8.03
CA GLU A 5 7.74 37.29 -7.24
C GLU A 5 8.09 35.81 -7.02
N LEU A 6 7.08 34.96 -6.80
CA LEU A 6 7.26 33.51 -6.68
C LEU A 6 7.78 32.90 -7.99
N LEU A 7 7.15 33.24 -9.12
CA LEU A 7 7.55 32.74 -10.43
C LEU A 7 8.98 33.17 -10.78
N ALA A 8 9.34 34.42 -10.51
CA ALA A 8 10.72 34.90 -10.72
C ALA A 8 11.73 34.17 -9.83
N GLY A 9 11.34 33.82 -8.59
CA GLY A 9 12.16 33.01 -7.68
C GLY A 9 12.40 31.59 -8.20
N VAL A 10 11.34 30.92 -8.67
CA VAL A 10 11.42 29.58 -9.28
C VAL A 10 12.33 29.60 -10.50
N ASP A 11 12.18 30.60 -11.37
CA ASP A 11 12.94 30.72 -12.60
C ASP A 11 14.44 30.95 -12.36
N ARG A 12 14.79 31.61 -11.24
CA ARG A 12 16.17 31.77 -10.78
C ARG A 12 16.75 30.46 -10.24
N VAL A 13 15.96 29.70 -9.47
CA VAL A 13 16.38 28.37 -8.94
C VAL A 13 16.62 27.37 -10.07
N LEU A 14 15.70 27.31 -11.04
CA LEU A 14 15.82 26.40 -12.19
C LEU A 14 17.07 26.70 -13.04
N ARG A 15 17.44 27.97 -13.21
CA ARG A 15 18.67 28.35 -13.94
C ARG A 15 19.97 28.02 -13.19
N VAL A 16 19.96 28.05 -11.86
CA VAL A 16 21.13 27.76 -11.04
C VAL A 16 21.31 26.24 -10.84
N ALA A 17 20.21 25.47 -10.88
CA ALA A 17 20.25 24.02 -10.83
C ALA A 17 20.85 23.46 -12.13
N ARG A 18 22.15 23.14 -12.12
CA ARG A 18 22.87 22.58 -13.28
C ARG A 18 22.31 21.23 -13.77
N LYS A 19 21.54 20.52 -12.94
CA LYS A 19 20.76 19.31 -13.24
C LYS A 19 19.58 19.22 -12.26
N PRO A 20 18.43 19.85 -12.53
CA PRO A 20 17.26 19.65 -11.70
C PRO A 20 16.88 18.17 -11.76
N HIS A 21 16.95 17.47 -10.64
CA HIS A 21 16.38 16.13 -10.53
C HIS A 21 14.89 16.33 -10.37
N ILE A 22 14.19 16.45 -11.50
CA ILE A 22 12.75 16.30 -11.54
C ILE A 22 12.50 14.83 -11.23
N HIS A 23 12.13 14.53 -9.99
CA HIS A 23 11.60 13.21 -9.68
C HIS A 23 10.29 13.08 -10.46
N ASP A 24 10.27 12.17 -11.43
CA ASP A 24 9.06 11.86 -12.17
C ASP A 24 8.11 11.16 -11.19
N ILE A 25 7.25 11.93 -10.54
CA ILE A 25 6.20 11.40 -9.67
C ILE A 25 5.15 10.84 -10.63
N VAL A 26 5.24 9.55 -10.93
CA VAL A 26 4.20 8.85 -11.66
C VAL A 26 3.10 8.50 -10.65
N PRO A 27 1.93 9.17 -10.66
CA PRO A 27 0.82 8.75 -9.83
C PRO A 27 0.38 7.37 -10.29
N ARG A 28 0.66 6.34 -9.47
CA ARG A 28 0.11 5.01 -9.66
C ARG A 28 -1.11 4.87 -8.78
N ALA A 29 -2.24 4.56 -9.40
CA ALA A 29 -3.44 4.23 -8.66
C ALA A 29 -3.16 3.01 -7.77
N LEU A 30 -3.58 3.08 -6.51
CA LEU A 30 -3.58 1.92 -5.63
C LEU A 30 -4.74 1.01 -6.05
N ASP A 31 -4.45 -0.28 -6.22
CA ASP A 31 -5.44 -1.30 -6.56
C ASP A 31 -5.83 -2.09 -5.32
N VAL A 32 -6.56 -1.43 -4.42
CA VAL A 32 -7.00 -2.03 -3.16
C VAL A 32 -8.01 -3.14 -3.41
N ASP A 33 -8.91 -2.97 -4.39
CA ASP A 33 -9.93 -3.95 -4.74
C ASP A 33 -9.32 -5.26 -5.28
N GLY A 34 -8.33 -5.16 -6.17
CA GLY A 34 -7.58 -6.32 -6.67
C GLY A 34 -6.81 -7.03 -5.56
N ALA A 35 -6.21 -6.27 -4.64
CA ALA A 35 -5.53 -6.83 -3.48
C ALA A 35 -6.49 -7.53 -2.51
N ILE A 36 -7.69 -6.97 -2.27
CA ILE A 36 -8.76 -7.62 -1.49
C ILE A 36 -9.13 -8.97 -2.12
N GLY A 37 -9.34 -9.00 -3.44
CA GLY A 37 -9.64 -10.24 -4.17
C GLY A 37 -8.57 -11.30 -3.98
N THR A 38 -7.30 -10.90 -4.07
CA THR A 38 -6.14 -11.79 -3.87
C THR A 38 -6.10 -12.38 -2.46
N VAL A 39 -6.28 -11.55 -1.43
CA VAL A 39 -6.28 -12.01 -0.02
C VAL A 39 -7.42 -12.98 0.24
N ARG A 40 -8.65 -12.66 -0.21
CA ARG A 40 -9.82 -13.53 -0.05
C ARG A 40 -9.63 -14.87 -0.76
N ALA A 41 -9.11 -14.86 -1.98
CA ALA A 41 -8.82 -16.08 -2.72
C ALA A 41 -7.81 -16.97 -1.97
N LEU A 42 -6.75 -16.38 -1.40
CA LEU A 42 -5.79 -17.14 -0.62
C LEU A 42 -6.41 -17.71 0.67
N LEU A 43 -7.18 -16.91 1.40
CA LEU A 43 -7.79 -17.32 2.67
C LEU A 43 -8.93 -18.34 2.49
N ALA A 44 -9.54 -18.39 1.29
CA ALA A 44 -10.47 -19.45 0.92
C ALA A 44 -9.76 -20.81 0.77
N LEU A 45 -8.48 -20.82 0.35
CA LEU A 45 -7.67 -22.04 0.21
C LEU A 45 -7.05 -22.49 1.54
N ARG A 46 -6.69 -21.56 2.42
CA ARG A 46 -6.11 -21.85 3.74
C ARG A 46 -6.50 -20.80 4.77
N ALA A 47 -6.89 -21.25 5.96
CA ALA A 47 -7.34 -20.35 7.04
C ALA A 47 -6.24 -19.44 7.61
N ARG A 48 -4.97 -19.72 7.33
CA ARG A 48 -3.80 -18.95 7.81
C ARG A 48 -2.79 -18.74 6.69
N ALA A 49 -2.21 -17.56 6.67
CA ALA A 49 -1.16 -17.15 5.74
C ALA A 49 -0.16 -16.21 6.41
N GLN A 50 1.07 -16.18 5.92
CA GLN A 50 2.07 -15.18 6.27
C GLN A 50 1.96 -13.97 5.34
N TRP A 51 2.45 -12.81 5.78
CA TRP A 51 2.58 -11.64 4.90
C TRP A 51 3.30 -11.94 3.57
N THR A 52 4.34 -12.78 3.60
CA THR A 52 5.07 -13.19 2.39
C THR A 52 4.27 -14.08 1.44
N ASP A 53 3.18 -14.68 1.91
CA ASP A 53 2.32 -15.53 1.08
C ASP A 53 1.37 -14.72 0.18
N VAL A 54 1.06 -13.49 0.56
CA VAL A 54 0.15 -12.59 -0.16
C VAL A 54 0.88 -11.54 -1.00
N LEU A 55 2.19 -11.37 -0.78
CA LEU A 55 3.01 -10.46 -1.56
C LEU A 55 3.36 -11.05 -2.93
N PRO A 56 3.35 -10.23 -4.00
CA PRO A 56 4.02 -10.57 -5.26
C PRO A 56 5.50 -10.90 -5.06
N VAL A 57 6.07 -11.68 -5.99
CA VAL A 57 7.49 -12.13 -5.93
C VAL A 57 8.49 -10.97 -5.98
N ASN A 58 8.15 -9.90 -6.70
CA ASN A 58 8.95 -8.67 -6.78
C ASN A 58 7.99 -7.47 -6.75
N PRO A 59 7.47 -7.13 -5.57
CA PRO A 59 6.38 -6.17 -5.48
C PRO A 59 6.90 -4.76 -5.66
N GLU A 60 6.21 -3.98 -6.49
CA GLU A 60 6.40 -2.55 -6.56
C GLU A 60 5.82 -1.89 -5.29
N PRO A 61 6.33 -0.71 -4.87
CA PRO A 61 5.87 -0.05 -3.65
C PRO A 61 4.35 0.17 -3.58
N TRP A 62 3.70 0.43 -4.71
CA TRP A 62 2.25 0.63 -4.78
C TRP A 62 1.47 -0.67 -4.56
N GLU A 63 2.02 -1.84 -4.91
CA GLU A 63 1.40 -3.15 -4.65
C GLU A 63 1.45 -3.47 -3.16
N VAL A 64 2.60 -3.19 -2.53
CA VAL A 64 2.76 -3.33 -1.07
C VAL A 64 1.75 -2.48 -0.32
N LEU A 65 1.59 -1.21 -0.74
CA LEU A 65 0.62 -0.29 -0.12
C LEU A 65 -0.82 -0.73 -0.37
N SER A 66 -1.16 -1.16 -1.59
CA SER A 66 -2.49 -1.64 -1.94
C SER A 66 -2.87 -2.86 -1.10
N LEU A 67 -1.93 -3.79 -0.93
CA LEU A 67 -2.10 -4.99 -0.11
C LEU A 67 -2.24 -4.67 1.38
N LEU A 68 -1.42 -3.75 1.90
CA LEU A 68 -1.53 -3.33 3.29
C LEU A 68 -2.91 -2.70 3.57
N LEU A 69 -3.38 -1.82 2.70
CA LEU A 69 -4.70 -1.20 2.82
C LEU A 69 -5.82 -2.25 2.72
N ALA A 70 -5.71 -3.20 1.80
CA ALA A 70 -6.67 -4.29 1.67
C ALA A 70 -6.78 -5.12 2.97
N LEU A 71 -5.65 -5.47 3.59
CA LEU A 71 -5.63 -6.20 4.85
C LEU A 71 -6.24 -5.40 6.00
N LEU A 72 -5.98 -4.09 6.06
CA LEU A 72 -6.57 -3.21 7.08
C LEU A 72 -8.08 -3.07 6.91
N GLU A 73 -8.57 -2.95 5.67
CA GLU A 73 -10.01 -2.88 5.39
C GLU A 73 -10.70 -4.20 5.75
N LEU A 74 -10.13 -5.34 5.36
CA LEU A 74 -10.67 -6.66 5.70
C LEU A 74 -10.65 -6.92 7.21
N ALA A 75 -9.61 -6.48 7.92
CA ALA A 75 -9.57 -6.54 9.38
C ALA A 75 -10.64 -5.67 10.03
N LYS A 76 -10.85 -4.46 9.50
CA LYS A 76 -11.90 -3.53 9.95
C LYS A 76 -13.30 -4.08 9.72
N LEU A 77 -13.53 -4.82 8.63
CA LEU A 77 -14.78 -5.52 8.33
C LEU A 77 -14.96 -6.81 9.14
N GLY A 78 -13.93 -7.27 9.86
CA GLY A 78 -13.97 -8.50 10.65
C GLY A 78 -13.85 -9.78 9.82
N GLU A 79 -13.35 -9.71 8.59
CA GLU A 79 -13.13 -10.88 7.72
C GLU A 79 -11.83 -11.64 8.05
N LEU A 80 -10.87 -10.96 8.70
CA LEU A 80 -9.59 -11.53 9.09
C LEU A 80 -9.03 -10.85 10.35
N ARG A 81 -8.02 -11.49 10.95
CA ARG A 81 -7.21 -10.96 12.04
C ARG A 81 -5.74 -10.93 11.64
N LEU A 82 -5.04 -9.91 12.11
CA LEU A 82 -3.61 -9.70 11.89
C LEU A 82 -2.87 -9.81 13.23
N GLU A 83 -1.80 -10.60 13.29
CA GLU A 83 -0.94 -10.72 14.48
C GLU A 83 0.52 -10.37 14.14
N GLN A 84 1.06 -9.32 14.76
CA GLN A 84 2.46 -8.91 14.63
C GLN A 84 3.15 -8.92 16.00
N ARG A 85 4.03 -9.90 16.23
CA ARG A 85 4.66 -10.13 17.55
C ARG A 85 5.65 -9.04 17.98
N ARG A 86 6.25 -8.34 17.04
CA ARG A 86 7.20 -7.23 17.26
C ARG A 86 7.09 -6.22 16.12
N ALA A 87 7.35 -4.95 16.40
CA ALA A 87 7.31 -3.91 15.38
C ALA A 87 8.15 -4.29 14.14
N PHE A 88 7.57 -4.09 12.95
CA PHE A 88 8.18 -4.38 11.65
C PHE A 88 8.57 -5.84 11.38
N ALA A 89 8.12 -6.80 12.20
CA ALA A 89 8.22 -8.21 11.83
C ALA A 89 7.16 -8.62 10.81
N SER A 90 7.40 -9.75 10.15
CA SER A 90 6.35 -10.47 9.45
C SER A 90 5.17 -10.71 10.39
N PHE A 91 3.96 -10.54 9.87
CA PHE A 91 2.72 -10.77 10.60
C PHE A 91 1.96 -11.93 9.99
N GLU A 92 1.17 -12.58 10.84
CA GLU A 92 0.28 -13.67 10.46
C GLU A 92 -1.11 -13.12 10.14
N ILE A 93 -1.71 -13.67 9.09
CA ILE A 93 -3.05 -13.35 8.60
C ILE A 93 -3.91 -14.58 8.86
N THR A 94 -4.95 -14.44 9.67
CA THR A 94 -5.89 -15.53 9.98
C THR A 94 -7.29 -15.14 9.55
N ARG A 95 -7.98 -16.01 8.80
CA ARG A 95 -9.38 -15.81 8.43
C ARG A 95 -10.26 -15.78 9.68
N ASP A 96 -11.21 -14.85 9.74
CA ASP A 96 -12.19 -14.79 10.82
C ASP A 96 -13.56 -15.29 10.32
N PRO A 97 -14.01 -16.48 10.73
CA PRO A 97 -15.25 -17.09 10.24
C PRO A 97 -16.50 -16.35 10.71
N ALA A 98 -16.39 -15.43 11.69
CA ALA A 98 -17.52 -14.63 12.16
C ALA A 98 -18.13 -13.74 11.06
N SER A 99 -17.37 -13.42 10.01
CA SER A 99 -17.86 -12.61 8.88
C SER A 99 -18.75 -13.34 7.87
N GLU A 100 -18.86 -14.68 7.92
CA GLU A 100 -19.73 -15.44 6.99
C GLU A 100 -21.22 -15.42 7.41
N ALA A 101 -21.56 -14.82 8.56
CA ALA A 101 -22.90 -14.87 9.16
C ALA A 101 -23.68 -13.54 9.13
N ALA A 102 -23.24 -12.55 8.33
CA ALA A 102 -23.86 -11.22 8.23
C ALA A 102 -24.40 -10.92 6.82
#